data_AF-A0A0G0SS93-F1
#
_entry.id   AF-A0A0G0SS93-F1
#
_cell.length_a   1.000
_cell.length_b   1.000
_cell.length_c   1.000
_cell.angle_alpha   90.00
_cell.angle_beta   90.00
_cell.angle_gamma   90.00
#
_symmetry.space_group_name_H-M   'P 1'
#
loop_
_entity.id
_entity.type
_entity.pdbx_description
1 polymer ?
#
loop_
_entity_poly.entity_id
_entity_poly.type
_entity_poly.pdbx_seq_one_letter_code
_entity_poly.pdbx_strand_id
1 'polypeptide(L)'
;MISGKTIIVSLSCLWLLSACSVKESVQIKTEDLSRQIENVVETVAPKPTTVKSDGLPDKHLISTAFVPQAPEKIWDQPWQDACEEAALLTVDYYYRGIKTDIPILLADYQKIFDFEATESWTHDVTLAQMATISAKLLGYQTKIIDDGTKIELREKL
;
A
#
# COMPACT_ATOMS: atom_id res chain seq x y z
N MET A 1 56.19 23.37 -35.76
CA MET A 1 55.02 22.63 -36.29
C MET A 1 53.96 22.61 -35.22
N ILE A 2 52.88 23.36 -35.44
CA ILE A 2 51.74 23.56 -34.53
C ILE A 2 50.55 22.86 -35.17
N SER A 3 49.74 22.13 -34.40
CA SER A 3 48.33 21.97 -34.73
C SER A 3 47.51 21.65 -33.48
N GLY A 4 47.02 22.70 -32.83
CA GLY A 4 45.87 22.65 -31.94
C GLY A 4 44.60 22.91 -32.77
N LYS A 5 43.56 22.11 -32.53
CA LYS A 5 42.26 22.26 -33.20
C LYS A 5 41.42 23.32 -32.50
N THR A 6 41.05 24.37 -33.24
CA THR A 6 40.09 25.40 -32.82
C THR A 6 38.74 25.11 -33.47
N ILE A 7 37.66 25.15 -32.69
CA ILE A 7 36.28 25.05 -33.17
C ILE A 7 35.76 26.47 -33.42
N ILE A 8 35.27 26.72 -34.63
CA ILE A 8 34.65 27.98 -35.05
C ILE A 8 33.13 27.86 -34.82
N VAL A 9 32.55 28.77 -34.04
CA VAL A 9 31.09 28.95 -33.97
C VAL A 9 30.72 30.10 -34.90
N SER A 10 29.95 29.78 -35.93
CA SER A 10 29.46 30.71 -36.95
C SER A 10 28.22 31.45 -36.45
N LEU A 11 28.29 32.78 -36.48
CA LEU A 11 27.23 33.71 -36.07
C LEU A 11 26.47 34.21 -37.31
N SER A 12 25.39 33.51 -37.70
CA SER A 12 24.44 34.04 -38.70
C SER A 12 23.21 33.16 -38.84
N CYS A 13 22.11 33.53 -38.19
CA CYS A 13 20.79 33.64 -38.83
C CYS A 13 19.82 34.28 -37.84
N LEU A 14 19.77 35.61 -37.86
CA LEU A 14 18.76 36.40 -37.17
C LEU A 14 17.68 36.70 -38.22
N TRP A 15 16.43 36.41 -37.86
CA TRP A 15 15.17 36.80 -38.52
C TRP A 15 14.70 35.98 -39.72
N LEU A 16 13.75 35.07 -39.47
CA LEU A 16 12.54 34.89 -40.29
C LEU A 16 11.42 34.30 -39.37
N LEU A 17 10.46 35.17 -39.05
CA LEU A 17 9.00 34.96 -39.01
C LEU A 17 8.48 33.62 -38.43
N SER A 18 7.94 33.63 -37.20
CA SER A 18 6.53 33.91 -36.87
C SER A 18 5.55 32.77 -37.18
N ALA A 19 4.83 32.39 -36.12
CA ALA A 19 3.58 31.62 -36.09
C ALA A 19 3.61 30.11 -36.41
N CYS A 20 3.94 29.31 -35.39
CA CYS A 20 3.08 28.17 -35.01
C CYS A 20 3.34 27.78 -33.54
N SER A 21 2.73 28.53 -32.62
CA SER A 21 2.58 28.10 -31.22
C SER A 21 1.14 27.65 -31.06
N VAL A 22 0.87 26.36 -31.27
CA VAL A 22 -0.36 25.76 -30.76
C VAL A 22 -0.14 25.53 -29.28
N LYS A 23 -0.46 26.54 -28.48
CA LYS A 23 -0.76 26.36 -27.05
C LYS A 23 -2.20 25.85 -26.97
N GLU A 24 -2.38 24.55 -27.05
CA GLU A 24 -3.64 23.95 -26.65
C GLU A 24 -3.64 23.83 -25.12
N SER A 25 -4.01 24.92 -24.45
CA SER A 25 -4.29 24.89 -23.02
C SER A 25 -5.65 24.23 -22.82
N VAL A 26 -5.66 22.95 -22.49
CA VAL A 26 -6.85 22.25 -22.00
C VAL A 26 -7.23 22.87 -20.66
N GLN A 27 -8.25 23.73 -20.68
CA GLN A 27 -8.86 24.32 -19.49
C GLN A 27 -9.78 23.26 -18.85
N ILE A 28 -9.20 22.33 -18.09
CA ILE A 28 -9.99 21.44 -17.25
C ILE A 28 -10.59 22.29 -16.13
N LYS A 29 -11.92 22.47 -16.15
CA LYS A 29 -12.65 23.19 -15.10
C LYS A 29 -12.44 22.48 -13.77
N THR A 30 -11.70 23.13 -12.88
CA THR A 30 -11.34 22.65 -11.53
C THR A 30 -12.56 22.39 -10.63
N GLU A 31 -13.73 22.93 -11.02
CA GLU A 31 -15.03 22.70 -10.38
C GLU A 31 -15.60 21.30 -10.61
N ASP A 32 -15.20 20.59 -11.69
CA ASP A 32 -15.70 19.25 -11.98
C ASP A 32 -14.91 18.16 -11.21
N LEU A 33 -13.60 18.35 -11.01
CA LEU A 33 -12.79 17.43 -10.20
C LEU A 33 -13.12 17.50 -8.70
N SER A 34 -13.41 18.69 -8.17
CA SER A 34 -13.73 18.87 -6.75
C SER A 34 -15.06 18.20 -6.37
N ARG A 35 -16.02 18.15 -7.29
CA ARG A 35 -17.32 17.49 -7.07
C ARG A 35 -17.26 15.96 -7.08
N GLN A 36 -16.23 15.38 -7.71
CA GLN A 36 -16.04 13.92 -7.80
C GLN A 36 -15.23 13.33 -6.65
N ILE A 37 -14.50 14.15 -5.88
CA ILE A 37 -13.65 13.69 -4.76
C ILE A 37 -14.42 13.63 -3.42
N GLU A 38 -15.52 14.36 -3.29
CA GLU A 38 -16.23 14.48 -2.00
C GLU A 38 -17.20 13.32 -1.68
N ASN A 39 -17.41 12.36 -2.59
CA ASN A 39 -18.46 11.33 -2.44
C ASN A 39 -18.01 9.86 -2.61
N VAL A 40 -16.74 9.54 -2.34
CA VAL A 40 -16.31 8.13 -2.20
C VAL A 40 -15.75 7.86 -0.81
N VAL A 41 -16.43 8.36 0.22
CA VAL A 41 -16.55 7.54 1.42
C VAL A 41 -17.73 6.63 1.14
N GLU A 42 -17.47 5.51 0.47
CA GLU A 42 -18.46 4.45 0.35
C GLU A 42 -18.66 3.89 1.76
N THR A 43 -19.51 4.52 2.56
CA THR A 43 -20.11 3.87 3.71
C THR A 43 -21.08 2.83 3.16
N VAL A 44 -20.52 1.74 2.64
CA VAL A 44 -21.27 0.51 2.41
C VAL A 44 -21.66 0.04 3.80
N ALA A 45 -22.82 0.50 4.27
CA ALA A 45 -23.44 -0.09 5.43
C ALA A 45 -23.52 -1.60 5.13
N PRO A 46 -22.92 -2.46 5.97
CA PRO A 46 -22.85 -3.88 5.67
C PRO A 46 -24.27 -4.39 5.53
N LYS A 47 -24.62 -4.92 4.35
CA LYS A 47 -25.92 -5.59 4.19
C LYS A 47 -26.00 -6.72 5.21
N PRO A 48 -27.12 -6.85 5.95
CA PRO A 48 -27.32 -7.96 6.88
C PRO A 48 -27.08 -9.29 6.18
N THR A 49 -26.39 -10.20 6.87
CA THR A 49 -26.17 -11.55 6.36
C THR A 49 -27.43 -12.39 6.44
N THR A 50 -27.62 -13.27 5.46
CA THR A 50 -28.64 -14.31 5.51
C THR A 50 -28.05 -15.56 6.14
N VAL A 51 -28.68 -16.08 7.19
CA VAL A 51 -28.28 -17.37 7.78
C VAL A 51 -28.75 -18.49 6.84
N LYS A 52 -27.82 -19.33 6.39
CA LYS A 52 -28.08 -20.48 5.53
C LYS A 52 -28.69 -21.64 6.33
N SER A 53 -29.18 -22.65 5.63
CA SER A 53 -29.79 -23.85 6.24
C SER A 53 -28.84 -24.68 7.10
N ASP A 54 -27.52 -24.49 6.94
CA ASP A 54 -26.47 -25.09 7.77
C ASP A 54 -26.17 -24.28 9.05
N GLY A 55 -26.87 -23.15 9.26
CA GLY A 55 -26.69 -22.27 10.41
C GLY A 55 -25.56 -21.25 10.26
N LEU A 56 -24.81 -21.26 9.15
CA LEU A 56 -23.74 -20.29 8.90
C LEU A 56 -24.26 -19.04 8.18
N PRO A 57 -23.73 -17.85 8.48
CA PRO A 57 -24.04 -16.65 7.73
C PRO A 57 -23.46 -16.72 6.32
N ASP A 58 -24.19 -16.19 5.33
CA ASP A 58 -23.67 -16.03 3.97
C ASP A 58 -22.53 -15.01 3.86
N LYS A 59 -22.40 -14.11 4.85
CA LYS A 59 -21.37 -13.08 4.96
C LYS A 59 -21.05 -12.84 6.44
N HIS A 60 -19.76 -12.74 6.77
CA HIS A 60 -19.34 -12.34 8.11
C HIS A 60 -18.61 -11.00 8.03
N LEU A 61 -19.04 -10.02 8.83
CA LEU A 61 -18.32 -8.76 8.95
C LEU A 61 -17.20 -8.93 9.97
N ILE A 62 -15.96 -8.88 9.51
CA ILE A 62 -14.80 -8.80 10.40
C ILE A 62 -14.69 -7.34 10.84
N SER A 63 -15.09 -7.06 12.08
CA SER A 63 -14.94 -5.73 12.68
C SER A 63 -13.52 -5.57 13.19
N THR A 64 -12.62 -5.14 12.30
CA THR A 64 -11.24 -4.77 12.63
C THR A 64 -10.89 -3.41 12.05
N ALA A 65 -9.83 -2.80 12.58
CA ALA A 65 -9.26 -1.61 12.01
C ALA A 65 -8.50 -1.96 10.73
N PHE A 66 -8.71 -1.19 9.66
CA PHE A 66 -7.96 -1.35 8.42
C PHE A 66 -6.58 -0.69 8.57
N VAL A 67 -5.51 -1.49 8.45
CA VAL A 67 -4.13 -0.99 8.45
C VAL A 67 -3.66 -0.80 7.00
N PRO A 68 -3.49 0.44 6.51
CA PRO A 68 -2.96 0.69 5.17
C PRO A 68 -1.45 0.42 5.11
N GLN A 69 -0.97 -0.18 4.02
CA GLN A 69 0.48 -0.40 3.79
C GLN A 69 1.30 0.90 3.83
N ALA A 70 0.69 2.03 3.44
CA ALA A 70 1.29 3.35 3.42
C ALA A 70 0.40 4.33 4.22
N PRO A 71 0.55 4.39 5.56
CA PRO A 71 -0.34 5.19 6.42
C PRO A 71 -0.42 6.67 6.05
N GLU A 72 0.68 7.23 5.57
CA GLU A 72 0.79 8.63 5.18
C GLU A 72 0.60 8.85 3.66
N LYS A 73 0.22 7.81 2.92
CA LYS A 73 0.05 7.82 1.45
C LYS A 73 1.35 8.12 0.68
N ILE A 74 2.50 7.89 1.32
CA ILE A 74 3.82 7.96 0.70
C ILE A 74 4.14 6.57 0.16
N TRP A 75 4.37 6.45 -1.15
CA TRP A 75 4.58 5.18 -1.85
C TRP A 75 6.06 4.95 -2.22
N ASP A 76 6.96 5.46 -1.40
CA ASP A 76 8.39 5.21 -1.48
C ASP A 76 8.78 4.09 -0.50
N GLN A 77 9.99 3.56 -0.61
CA GLN A 77 10.52 2.58 0.35
C GLN A 77 10.50 3.15 1.80
N PRO A 78 10.13 2.34 2.82
CA PRO A 78 9.82 0.91 2.77
C PRO A 78 8.38 0.57 2.37
N TRP A 79 7.51 1.56 2.16
CA TRP A 79 6.06 1.35 2.01
C TRP A 79 5.62 0.58 0.76
N GLN A 80 6.49 0.46 -0.24
CA GLN A 80 6.23 -0.36 -1.43
C GLN A 80 6.17 -1.85 -1.10
N ASP A 81 6.94 -2.27 -0.10
CA ASP A 81 7.15 -3.66 0.29
C ASP A 81 6.36 -4.00 1.57
N ALA A 82 5.60 -3.04 2.12
CA ALA A 82 5.02 -3.11 3.46
C ALA A 82 3.67 -3.87 3.55
N CYS A 83 3.37 -4.76 2.60
CA CYS A 83 2.02 -5.33 2.45
C CYS A 83 1.77 -6.47 3.45
N GLU A 84 2.79 -7.25 3.76
CA GLU A 84 2.78 -8.32 4.74
C GLU A 84 2.68 -7.79 6.17
N GLU A 85 3.39 -6.72 6.48
CA GLU A 85 3.39 -6.04 7.78
C GLU A 85 2.02 -5.40 8.03
N ALA A 86 1.42 -4.80 7.00
CA ALA A 86 0.04 -4.31 7.05
C ALA A 86 -0.95 -5.43 7.42
N ALA A 87 -0.78 -6.61 6.82
CA ALA A 87 -1.62 -7.77 7.08
C ALA A 87 -1.46 -8.27 8.52
N LEU A 88 -0.21 -8.36 9.01
CA LEU A 88 0.10 -8.76 10.39
C LEU A 88 -0.49 -7.77 11.40
N LEU A 89 -0.33 -6.47 11.19
CA LEU A 89 -0.86 -5.43 12.09
C LEU A 89 -2.39 -5.41 12.08
N THR A 90 -3.04 -5.63 10.93
CA THR A 90 -4.51 -5.74 10.87
C THR A 90 -5.03 -6.86 11.77
N VAL A 91 -4.34 -8.00 11.78
CA VAL A 91 -4.67 -9.14 12.64
C VAL A 91 -4.33 -8.85 14.11
N ASP A 92 -3.18 -8.24 14.39
CA ASP A 92 -2.80 -7.85 15.75
C ASP A 92 -3.81 -6.88 16.37
N TYR A 93 -4.24 -5.89 15.60
CA TYR A 93 -5.19 -4.87 16.04
C TYR A 93 -6.58 -5.47 16.28
N TYR A 94 -6.98 -6.45 15.46
CA TYR A 94 -8.21 -7.21 15.68
C TYR A 94 -8.19 -7.90 17.06
N TYR A 95 -7.14 -8.68 17.34
CA TYR A 95 -7.06 -9.45 18.60
C TYR A 95 -6.87 -8.56 19.83
N ARG A 96 -6.17 -7.43 19.69
CA ARG A 96 -5.90 -6.51 20.80
C ARG A 96 -6.96 -5.41 20.97
N GLY A 97 -7.94 -5.33 20.06
CA GLY A 97 -8.97 -4.30 20.08
C GLY A 97 -8.43 -2.87 19.89
N ILE A 98 -7.35 -2.72 19.14
CA ILE A 98 -6.70 -1.44 18.89
C ILE A 98 -7.45 -0.68 17.79
N LYS A 99 -7.66 0.62 18.00
CA LYS A 99 -8.17 1.52 16.96
C LYS A 99 -6.99 2.12 16.20
N THR A 100 -7.14 2.28 14.89
CA THR A 100 -6.10 2.88 14.05
C THR A 100 -6.00 4.38 14.26
N ASP A 101 -4.77 4.83 14.47
CA ASP A 101 -4.35 6.23 14.45
C ASP A 101 -2.96 6.29 13.80
N ILE A 102 -2.67 7.32 13.02
CA ILE A 102 -1.45 7.36 12.17
C ILE A 102 -0.18 7.26 13.03
N PRO A 103 0.01 8.02 14.13
CA PRO A 103 1.18 7.88 15.00
C PRO A 103 1.36 6.47 15.58
N ILE A 104 0.26 5.80 15.96
CA ILE A 104 0.31 4.43 16.50
C ILE A 104 0.74 3.46 15.40
N LEU A 105 0.15 3.58 14.20
CA LEU A 105 0.51 2.78 13.04
C LEU A 105 2.00 2.90 12.71
N LEU A 106 2.51 4.13 12.58
CA LEU A 106 3.92 4.37 12.27
C LEU A 106 4.84 3.78 13.32
N ALA A 107 4.49 3.90 14.61
CA ALA A 107 5.27 3.33 15.70
C ALA A 107 5.25 1.79 15.68
N ASP A 108 4.13 1.16 15.31
CA ASP A 108 4.02 -0.29 15.22
C ASP A 108 4.71 -0.85 13.97
N TYR A 109 4.64 -0.15 12.83
CA TYR A 109 5.45 -0.46 11.65
C TYR A 109 6.94 -0.41 11.97
N GLN A 110 7.40 0.63 12.67
CA GLN A 110 8.81 0.75 13.02
C GLN A 110 9.30 -0.44 13.85
N LYS A 111 8.47 -1.00 14.75
CA LYS A 111 8.85 -2.20 15.51
C LYS A 111 9.07 -3.41 14.62
N ILE A 112 8.27 -3.57 13.58
CA ILE A 112 8.41 -4.66 12.62
C ILE A 112 9.66 -4.44 11.77
N PHE A 113 9.84 -3.25 11.20
CA PHE A 113 11.05 -2.92 10.41
C PHE A 113 12.34 -3.03 11.22
N ASP A 114 12.34 -2.63 12.49
CA ASP A 114 13.48 -2.81 13.40
C ASP A 114 13.78 -4.31 13.59
N PHE A 115 12.74 -5.13 13.78
CA PHE A 115 12.89 -6.58 13.90
C PHE A 115 13.46 -7.20 12.62
N GLU A 116 12.94 -6.83 11.45
CA GLU A 116 13.43 -7.28 10.14
C GLU A 116 14.88 -6.89 9.90
N ALA A 117 15.25 -5.66 10.26
CA ALA A 117 16.63 -5.20 10.20
C ALA A 117 17.56 -6.05 11.09
N THR A 118 17.10 -6.49 12.28
CA THR A 118 17.89 -7.41 13.13
C THR A 118 18.05 -8.79 12.52
N GLU A 119 17.09 -9.25 11.72
CA GLU A 119 17.14 -10.52 10.99
C GLU A 119 17.80 -10.38 9.60
N SER A 120 18.25 -9.16 9.24
CA SER A 120 18.86 -8.80 7.94
C SER A 120 17.94 -9.02 6.74
N TRP A 121 16.64 -8.77 6.91
CA TRP A 121 15.65 -8.76 5.83
C TRP A 121 15.47 -7.32 5.34
N THR A 122 15.43 -7.10 4.03
CA THR A 122 15.52 -5.75 3.42
C THR A 122 14.48 -5.45 2.35
N HIS A 123 13.60 -6.40 2.06
CA HIS A 123 12.55 -6.37 1.03
C HIS A 123 11.31 -7.09 1.58
N ASP A 124 10.29 -7.28 0.73
CA ASP A 124 9.12 -8.12 1.01
C ASP A 124 9.46 -9.35 1.86
N VAL A 125 8.69 -9.56 2.93
CA VAL A 125 8.86 -10.74 3.79
C VAL A 125 8.07 -11.93 3.25
N THR A 126 8.71 -13.10 3.19
CA THR A 126 8.06 -14.36 2.83
C THR A 126 7.07 -14.82 3.90
N LEU A 127 6.18 -15.75 3.55
CA LEU A 127 5.24 -16.37 4.51
C LEU A 127 5.94 -16.98 5.75
N ALA A 128 7.15 -17.54 5.58
CA ALA A 128 7.94 -18.07 6.69
C ALA A 128 8.48 -16.96 7.61
N GLN A 129 8.85 -15.82 7.04
CA GLN A 129 9.28 -14.64 7.79
C GLN A 129 8.10 -13.98 8.50
N MET A 130 6.93 -13.85 7.85
CA MET A 130 5.69 -13.41 8.50
C MET A 130 5.34 -14.29 9.70
N ALA A 131 5.47 -15.61 9.57
CA ALA A 131 5.23 -16.53 10.69
C ALA A 131 6.21 -16.30 11.84
N THR A 132 7.46 -15.95 11.51
CA THR A 132 8.49 -15.61 12.50
C THR A 132 8.16 -14.29 13.21
N ILE A 133 7.75 -13.24 12.50
CA ILE A 133 7.32 -11.96 13.08
C ILE A 133 6.11 -12.19 14.00
N SER A 134 5.10 -12.90 13.50
CA SER A 134 3.89 -13.24 14.27
C SER A 134 4.21 -13.95 15.59
N ALA A 135 5.12 -14.93 15.57
CA ALA A 135 5.46 -15.70 16.76
C ALA A 135 6.43 -14.96 17.70
N LYS A 136 7.52 -14.41 17.18
CA LYS A 136 8.61 -13.85 18.00
C LYS A 136 8.34 -12.41 18.44
N LEU A 137 7.80 -11.57 17.55
CA LEU A 137 7.57 -10.15 17.84
C LEU A 137 6.18 -9.92 18.44
N LEU A 138 5.14 -10.51 17.83
CA LEU A 138 3.75 -10.28 18.24
C LEU A 138 3.22 -11.30 19.27
N GLY A 139 3.93 -12.41 19.47
CA GLY A 139 3.64 -13.39 20.52
C GLY A 139 2.47 -14.34 20.21
N TYR A 140 2.10 -14.53 18.94
CA TYR A 140 1.02 -15.42 18.54
C TYR A 140 1.49 -16.86 18.32
N GLN A 141 0.57 -17.81 18.47
CA GLN A 141 0.78 -19.16 17.94
C GLN A 141 0.51 -19.13 16.44
N THR A 142 1.52 -19.44 15.63
CA THR A 142 1.45 -19.33 14.18
C THR A 142 1.59 -20.68 13.51
N LYS A 143 0.77 -20.92 12.49
CA LYS A 143 0.83 -22.12 11.65
C LYS A 143 0.73 -21.71 10.19
N ILE A 144 1.71 -22.12 9.40
CA ILE A 144 1.64 -22.04 7.94
C ILE A 144 0.81 -23.21 7.43
N ILE A 145 -0.10 -22.92 6.50
CA ILE A 145 -0.90 -23.93 5.79
C ILE A 145 -0.43 -23.91 4.35
N ASP A 146 0.48 -24.83 4.02
CA ASP A 146 0.98 -25.01 2.64
C ASP A 146 -0.04 -25.80 1.82
N ASP A 147 -0.21 -25.44 0.54
CA ASP A 147 -1.14 -26.08 -0.40
C ASP A 147 -2.60 -26.10 0.08
N GLY A 148 -3.10 -24.93 0.48
CA GLY A 148 -4.50 -24.73 0.87
C GLY A 148 -5.45 -25.01 -0.28
N THR A 149 -5.74 -26.28 -0.55
CA THR A 149 -6.86 -26.63 -1.42
C THR A 149 -8.10 -25.98 -0.81
N LYS A 150 -9.01 -25.52 -1.67
CA LYS A 150 -10.24 -24.84 -1.25
C LYS A 150 -11.06 -25.62 -0.21
N ILE A 151 -10.85 -26.94 -0.12
CA ILE A 151 -11.50 -27.84 0.83
C ILE A 151 -10.86 -27.70 2.21
N GLU A 152 -9.53 -27.78 2.32
CA GLU A 152 -8.85 -27.70 3.61
C GLU A 152 -9.03 -26.35 4.31
N LEU A 153 -9.05 -25.25 3.55
CA LEU A 153 -9.30 -23.93 4.12
C LEU A 153 -10.72 -23.77 4.67
N ARG A 154 -11.71 -24.46 4.09
CA ARG A 154 -13.10 -24.44 4.58
C ARG A 154 -13.31 -25.30 5.83
N GLU A 155 -12.48 -26.31 6.04
CA GLU A 155 -12.59 -27.17 7.23
C GLU A 155 -11.89 -26.55 8.44
N LYS A 156 -10.92 -25.66 8.22
CA LYS A 156 -10.09 -25.05 9.28
C LYS A 156 -10.53 -23.65 9.69
N LEU A 157 -11.36 -22.97 8.91
CA LEU A 157 -11.85 -21.60 9.12
C LEU A 157 -13.38 -21.58 9.11
#